data_AF-A0A151V4J1-F1
#
_entry.id   AF-A0A151V4J1-F1
#
_cell.length_a   1.000
_cell.length_b   1.000
_cell.length_c   1.000
_cell.angle_alpha   90.00
_cell.angle_beta   90.00
_cell.angle_gamma   90.00
#
_symmetry.space_group_name_H-M   'P 1'
#
loop_
_entity.id
_entity.type
_entity.pdbx_description
1 polymer ?
#
loop_
_entity_poly.entity_id
_entity_poly.type
_entity_poly.pdbx_seq_one_letter_code
_entity_poly.pdbx_strand_id
1 'polypeptide(L)'
;MGSTNNSTDQTTLEWFGATTFRLRTRGVTIFLDTWLDKPSVMPKYLAVDDVTEADYIFISHAHFDHLPGADRIAIKTGATVIANGEAINCLRNAGVPEEQLIPVAGGERIPLFTRAVREQARQDPSLRAKGFPGAPIFPLHTLAALAVHVWPSLHCLMPADHPDVIDTATVYTGSATPYSCSLDITFGMKHGLLRLGELVPPEKLHDGQRSFIEYVSDRKRNVFSHCDGGQLMFNFLIGDKALLWSAHLGAYEGIMKDMQPKPDVAILAIAGRANLNGRPFDGSAAQFAVKEVEWLGSPSKVIWALHDET
;
A
#
# COMPACT_ATOMS: atom_id res chain seq x y z
N MET A 1 -18.39 -12.27 39.29
CA MET A 1 -18.19 -12.54 37.85
C MET A 1 -18.02 -11.19 37.17
N GLY A 2 -16.79 -10.67 37.18
CA GLY A 2 -16.46 -9.43 36.49
C GLY A 2 -16.02 -9.76 35.07
N SER A 3 -16.81 -9.34 34.08
CA SER A 3 -16.42 -9.37 32.67
C SER A 3 -15.23 -8.43 32.49
N THR A 4 -14.05 -9.00 32.26
CA THR A 4 -12.94 -8.28 31.64
C THR A 4 -13.27 -8.16 30.16
N ASN A 5 -13.78 -7.00 29.74
CA ASN A 5 -13.80 -6.62 28.34
C ASN A 5 -12.35 -6.55 27.86
N ASN A 6 -11.84 -7.64 27.28
CA ASN A 6 -10.60 -7.60 26.52
C ASN A 6 -10.83 -6.72 25.30
N SER A 7 -10.00 -5.70 25.12
CA SER A 7 -10.02 -4.77 24.00
C SER A 7 -9.69 -5.40 22.63
N THR A 8 -9.69 -6.73 22.53
CA THR A 8 -9.29 -7.51 21.34
C THR A 8 -10.39 -7.67 20.29
N ASP A 9 -11.62 -7.27 20.59
CA ASP A 9 -12.78 -7.39 19.67
C ASP A 9 -13.09 -6.11 18.89
N GLN A 10 -12.43 -4.98 19.20
CA GLN A 10 -12.73 -3.72 18.51
C GLN A 10 -12.01 -3.68 17.15
N THR A 11 -12.80 -3.53 16.08
CA THR A 11 -12.26 -3.23 14.75
C THR A 11 -11.97 -1.73 14.65
N THR A 12 -10.74 -1.36 14.33
CA THR A 12 -10.32 0.05 14.16
C THR A 12 -9.55 0.23 12.87
N LEU A 13 -9.68 1.42 12.28
CA LEU A 13 -8.88 1.87 11.16
C LEU A 13 -8.28 3.22 11.54
N GLU A 14 -6.96 3.27 11.66
CA GLU A 14 -6.19 4.47 12.01
C GLU A 14 -5.44 4.94 10.76
N TRP A 15 -5.39 6.25 10.55
CA TRP A 15 -4.72 6.87 9.41
C TRP A 15 -3.52 7.70 9.88
N PHE A 16 -2.39 7.59 9.19
CA PHE A 16 -1.14 8.27 9.52
C PHE A 16 -0.65 9.19 8.39
N GLY A 17 -1.53 9.54 7.45
CA GLY A 17 -1.22 10.35 6.27
C GLY A 17 -0.85 9.52 5.04
N ALA A 18 -0.89 10.17 3.88
CA ALA A 18 -0.80 9.57 2.56
C ALA A 18 -1.70 8.32 2.45
N THR A 19 -1.13 7.17 2.12
CA THR A 19 -1.81 5.87 2.04
C THR A 19 -1.52 4.97 3.24
N THR A 20 -0.94 5.51 4.32
CA THR A 20 -0.53 4.72 5.47
C THR A 20 -1.66 4.57 6.48
N PHE A 21 -2.11 3.33 6.67
CA PHE A 21 -3.16 2.97 7.64
C PHE A 21 -2.74 1.82 8.55
N ARG A 22 -3.32 1.77 9.75
CA ARG A 22 -3.31 0.57 10.61
C ARG A 22 -4.73 0.07 10.80
N LEU A 23 -4.99 -1.15 10.33
CA LEU A 23 -6.23 -1.87 10.51
C LEU A 23 -6.05 -2.90 11.63
N ARG A 24 -6.89 -2.81 12.67
CA ARG A 24 -7.01 -3.85 13.69
C ARG A 24 -8.36 -4.49 13.54
N THR A 25 -8.38 -5.81 13.40
CA THR A 25 -9.63 -6.55 13.21
C THR A 25 -9.39 -8.02 13.50
N ARG A 26 -10.39 -8.72 14.05
CA ARG A 26 -10.35 -10.18 14.26
C ARG A 26 -9.05 -10.70 14.92
N GLY A 27 -8.48 -9.92 15.85
CA GLY A 27 -7.25 -10.28 16.55
C GLY A 27 -5.96 -10.20 15.73
N VAL A 28 -5.97 -9.51 14.57
CA VAL A 28 -4.77 -9.19 13.79
C VAL A 28 -4.55 -7.68 13.69
N THR A 29 -3.29 -7.28 13.60
CA THR A 29 -2.86 -5.90 13.33
C THR A 29 -2.17 -5.81 11.97
N ILE A 30 -2.72 -4.99 11.07
CA ILE A 30 -2.30 -4.89 9.68
C ILE A 30 -1.88 -3.45 9.39
N PHE A 31 -0.69 -3.25 8.81
CA PHE A 31 -0.32 -1.99 8.18
C PHE A 31 -0.57 -2.03 6.67
N LEU A 32 -1.13 -0.95 6.13
CA LEU A 32 -1.29 -0.70 4.70
C LEU A 32 -0.34 0.43 4.34
N ASP A 33 0.72 0.15 3.57
CA ASP A 33 1.92 0.98 3.43
C ASP A 33 2.54 1.36 4.81
N THR A 34 3.73 1.97 4.82
CA THR A 34 4.44 2.25 6.08
C THR A 34 5.17 3.59 6.13
N TRP A 35 4.75 4.57 5.34
CA TRP A 35 5.38 5.90 5.27
C TRP A 35 5.06 6.77 6.50
N LEU A 36 5.57 6.32 7.65
CA LEU A 36 5.39 6.90 8.98
C LEU A 36 6.49 7.94 9.29
N ASP A 37 7.74 7.59 9.00
CA ASP A 37 8.86 8.54 9.04
C ASP A 37 8.85 9.31 7.72
N LYS A 38 8.38 10.56 7.75
CA LYS A 38 8.23 11.46 6.60
C LYS A 38 9.32 12.55 6.57
N PRO A 39 9.47 13.29 5.45
CA PRO A 39 10.25 14.53 5.44
C PRO A 39 9.90 15.41 6.65
N SER A 40 10.93 15.99 7.27
CA SER A 40 10.87 16.72 8.55
C SER A 40 9.85 17.87 8.61
N VAL A 41 9.46 18.43 7.46
CA VAL A 41 8.48 19.51 7.35
C VAL A 41 7.02 19.02 7.26
N MET A 42 6.81 17.71 7.09
CA MET A 42 5.50 17.10 7.00
C MET A 42 5.00 16.63 8.37
N PRO A 43 3.68 16.57 8.58
CA PRO A 43 3.12 16.06 9.83
C PRO A 43 3.48 14.59 10.04
N LYS A 44 3.90 14.27 11.27
CA LYS A 44 4.21 12.91 11.72
C LYS A 44 3.33 12.54 12.90
N TYR A 45 2.51 11.50 12.72
CA TYR A 45 1.53 11.05 13.73
C TYR A 45 2.00 9.83 14.52
N LEU A 46 2.93 9.04 13.97
CA LEU A 46 3.52 7.87 14.61
C LEU A 46 4.93 7.70 14.03
N ALA A 47 5.94 7.46 14.88
CA ALA A 47 7.27 7.11 14.40
C ALA A 47 7.35 5.60 14.13
N VAL A 48 8.15 5.21 13.12
CA VAL A 48 8.38 3.79 12.82
C VAL A 48 8.88 3.02 14.06
N ASP A 49 9.78 3.64 14.81
CA ASP A 49 10.43 3.02 15.97
C ASP A 49 9.45 2.83 17.16
N ASP A 50 8.31 3.53 17.15
CA ASP A 50 7.23 3.39 18.16
C ASP A 50 6.23 2.28 17.83
N VAL A 51 6.29 1.68 16.64
CA VAL A 51 5.43 0.55 16.28
C VAL A 51 5.89 -0.68 17.07
N THR A 52 5.09 -1.13 18.04
CA THR A 52 5.38 -2.30 18.87
C THR A 52 4.61 -3.55 18.46
N GLU A 53 3.65 -3.42 17.56
CA GLU A 53 2.78 -4.52 17.13
C GLU A 53 2.39 -4.39 15.66
N ALA A 54 2.58 -5.49 14.92
CA ALA A 54 2.11 -5.72 13.58
C ALA A 54 2.15 -7.23 13.33
N ASP A 55 1.09 -7.78 12.73
CA ASP A 55 1.04 -9.17 12.27
C ASP A 55 1.34 -9.24 10.78
N TYR A 56 0.85 -8.25 10.02
CA TYR A 56 0.99 -8.17 8.58
C TYR A 56 1.29 -6.74 8.13
N ILE A 57 2.07 -6.62 7.06
CA ILE A 57 2.32 -5.36 6.35
C ILE A 57 1.99 -5.61 4.88
N PHE A 58 1.07 -4.83 4.32
CA PHE A 58 0.76 -4.87 2.90
C PHE A 58 1.33 -3.62 2.25
N ILE A 59 2.15 -3.79 1.23
CA ILE A 59 2.73 -2.69 0.48
C ILE A 59 2.09 -2.64 -0.90
N SER A 60 1.58 -1.47 -1.26
CA SER A 60 0.96 -1.24 -2.55
C SER A 60 1.97 -1.29 -3.70
N HIS A 61 3.14 -0.65 -3.53
CA HIS A 61 4.28 -0.66 -4.44
C HIS A 61 5.54 -0.07 -3.80
N ALA A 62 6.68 -0.11 -4.50
CA ALA A 62 8.00 0.10 -3.92
C ALA A 62 8.47 1.57 -3.80
N HIS A 63 7.62 2.57 -4.04
CA HIS A 63 8.04 3.99 -4.00
C HIS A 63 8.27 4.52 -2.56
N PHE A 64 8.91 5.69 -2.48
CA PHE A 64 9.43 6.28 -1.23
C PHE A 64 8.33 6.67 -0.22
N ASP A 65 7.12 6.91 -0.70
CA ASP A 65 5.94 7.30 0.05
C ASP A 65 5.05 6.11 0.44
N HIS A 66 5.53 4.89 0.17
CA HIS A 66 4.79 3.65 0.41
C HIS A 66 5.60 2.61 1.22
N LEU A 67 6.83 2.31 0.79
CA LEU A 67 7.63 1.19 1.32
C LEU A 67 8.47 1.49 2.58
N PRO A 68 9.11 2.66 2.74
CA PRO A 68 10.05 2.87 3.85
C PRO A 68 9.45 2.57 5.22
N GLY A 69 10.25 1.95 6.11
CA GLY A 69 9.82 1.58 7.46
C GLY A 69 9.30 0.14 7.59
N ALA A 70 8.83 -0.47 6.50
CA ALA A 70 8.34 -1.85 6.51
C ALA A 70 9.42 -2.85 6.93
N ASP A 71 10.68 -2.61 6.57
CA ASP A 71 11.84 -3.39 6.98
C ASP A 71 11.99 -3.43 8.50
N ARG A 72 12.01 -2.24 9.11
CA ARG A 72 12.19 -2.06 10.55
C ARG A 72 11.00 -2.61 11.33
N ILE A 73 9.77 -2.34 10.88
CA ILE A 73 8.56 -2.87 11.52
C ILE A 73 8.54 -4.39 11.44
N ALA A 74 8.79 -4.96 10.26
CA ALA A 74 8.80 -6.41 10.08
C ALA A 74 9.84 -7.09 10.98
N ILE A 75 11.09 -6.62 10.97
CA ILE A 75 12.17 -7.19 11.79
C ILE A 75 11.82 -7.10 13.28
N LYS A 76 11.30 -5.95 13.74
CA LYS A 76 10.99 -5.72 15.16
C LYS A 76 9.82 -6.57 15.64
N THR A 77 8.78 -6.74 14.82
CA THR A 77 7.50 -7.31 15.26
C THR A 77 7.33 -8.79 14.90
N GLY A 78 8.04 -9.28 13.88
CA GLY A 78 7.79 -10.58 13.25
C GLY A 78 6.63 -10.55 12.25
N ALA A 79 6.20 -9.36 11.80
CA ALA A 79 5.13 -9.21 10.82
C ALA A 79 5.50 -9.85 9.48
N THR A 80 4.52 -10.48 8.83
CA THR A 80 4.69 -10.95 7.45
C THR A 80 4.41 -9.79 6.49
N VAL A 81 5.32 -9.51 5.56
CA VAL A 81 5.17 -8.50 4.51
C VAL A 81 4.67 -9.15 3.24
N ILE A 82 3.57 -8.62 2.70
CA ILE A 82 2.98 -9.01 1.42
C ILE A 82 3.13 -7.83 0.47
N ALA A 83 3.86 -8.01 -0.62
CA ALA A 83 4.17 -6.95 -1.57
C ALA A 83 4.55 -7.49 -2.95
N ASN A 84 4.69 -6.60 -3.94
CA ASN A 84 5.24 -6.98 -5.23
C ASN A 84 6.72 -7.40 -5.14
N GLY A 85 7.23 -8.03 -6.20
CA GLY A 85 8.61 -8.54 -6.23
C GLY A 85 9.69 -7.47 -6.01
N GLU A 86 9.48 -6.24 -6.48
CA GLU A 86 10.45 -5.14 -6.33
C GLU A 86 10.55 -4.70 -4.87
N ALA A 87 9.42 -4.50 -4.20
CA ALA A 87 9.35 -4.17 -2.79
C ALA A 87 9.95 -5.29 -1.93
N ILE A 88 9.61 -6.55 -2.22
CA ILE A 88 10.20 -7.71 -1.53
C ILE A 88 11.72 -7.76 -1.69
N ASN A 89 12.25 -7.47 -2.89
CA ASN A 89 13.69 -7.44 -3.13
C ASN A 89 14.37 -6.31 -2.33
N CYS A 90 13.76 -5.12 -2.25
CA CYS A 90 14.25 -4.02 -1.44
C CYS A 90 14.33 -4.43 0.05
N LEU A 91 13.27 -5.06 0.58
CA LEU A 91 13.20 -5.49 1.97
C LEU A 91 14.15 -6.66 2.29
N ARG A 92 14.30 -7.60 1.36
CA ARG A 92 15.29 -8.68 1.48
C ARG A 92 16.70 -8.10 1.61
N ASN A 93 17.05 -7.14 0.77
CA ASN A 93 18.36 -6.46 0.81
C ASN A 93 18.54 -5.64 2.09
N ALA A 94 17.45 -5.16 2.69
CA ALA A 94 17.45 -4.48 3.99
C ALA A 94 17.54 -5.45 5.19
N GLY A 95 17.55 -6.76 4.96
CA GLY A 95 17.76 -7.78 5.99
C GLY A 95 16.49 -8.33 6.62
N VAL A 96 15.30 -8.09 6.03
CA VAL A 96 14.07 -8.76 6.48
C VAL A 96 14.19 -10.27 6.25
N PRO A 97 13.93 -11.11 7.26
CA PRO A 97 13.97 -12.57 7.11
C PRO A 97 13.08 -13.10 5.98
N GLU A 98 13.58 -14.06 5.20
CA GLU A 98 12.86 -14.61 4.04
C GLU A 98 11.50 -15.21 4.43
N GLU A 99 11.37 -15.80 5.62
CA GLU A 99 10.10 -16.36 6.11
C GLU A 99 9.01 -15.31 6.37
N GLN A 100 9.39 -14.03 6.45
CA GLN A 100 8.47 -12.91 6.60
C GLN A 100 8.07 -12.30 5.24
N LEU A 101 8.70 -12.69 4.13
CA LEU A 101 8.51 -12.06 2.83
C LEU A 101 7.62 -12.93 1.92
N ILE A 102 6.46 -12.41 1.51
CA ILE A 102 5.54 -13.07 0.58
C ILE A 102 5.39 -12.21 -0.68
N PRO A 103 6.08 -12.55 -1.79
CA PRO A 103 5.87 -11.87 -3.05
C PRO A 103 4.53 -12.23 -3.68
N VAL A 104 3.85 -11.23 -4.23
CA VAL A 104 2.57 -11.35 -4.94
C VAL A 104 2.58 -10.51 -6.22
N ALA A 105 1.70 -10.83 -7.16
CA ALA A 105 1.55 -10.09 -8.43
C ALA A 105 0.10 -9.68 -8.73
N GLY A 106 -0.87 -10.13 -7.94
CA GLY A 106 -2.30 -9.99 -8.21
C GLY A 106 -2.90 -11.30 -8.73
N GLY A 107 -3.95 -11.76 -8.07
CA GLY A 107 -4.60 -13.06 -8.28
C GLY A 107 -4.54 -13.97 -7.06
N GLU A 108 -3.73 -13.64 -6.06
CA GLU A 108 -3.57 -14.43 -4.85
C GLU A 108 -4.76 -14.28 -3.89
N ARG A 109 -5.06 -15.37 -3.18
CA ARG A 109 -6.04 -15.40 -2.08
C ARG A 109 -5.34 -15.91 -0.84
N ILE A 110 -5.09 -15.02 0.11
CA ILE A 110 -4.17 -15.28 1.22
C ILE A 110 -4.98 -15.36 2.52
N PRO A 111 -5.00 -16.51 3.21
CA PRO A 111 -5.53 -16.58 4.56
C PRO A 111 -4.58 -15.86 5.53
N LEU A 112 -5.15 -15.04 6.40
CA LEU A 112 -4.43 -14.33 7.45
C LEU A 112 -4.81 -14.91 8.81
N PHE A 113 -3.82 -15.04 9.68
CA PHE A 113 -3.90 -15.75 10.94
C PHE A 113 -3.45 -14.85 12.08
N THR A 114 -4.04 -15.02 13.27
CA THR A 114 -3.49 -14.38 14.47
C THR A 114 -2.09 -14.93 14.75
N ARG A 115 -1.26 -14.14 15.44
CA ARG A 115 0.05 -14.60 15.91
C ARG A 115 -0.02 -15.92 16.69
N ALA A 116 -1.01 -16.04 17.58
CA ALA A 116 -1.21 -17.26 18.37
C ALA A 116 -1.44 -18.50 17.49
N VAL A 117 -2.24 -18.39 16.42
CA VAL A 117 -2.47 -19.50 15.48
C VAL A 117 -1.19 -19.86 14.71
N ARG A 118 -0.41 -18.86 14.28
CA ARG A 118 0.90 -19.11 13.63
C ARG A 118 1.87 -19.84 14.57
N GLU A 119 1.94 -19.41 15.84
CA GLU A 119 2.80 -20.03 16.85
C GLU A 119 2.37 -21.46 17.20
N GLN A 120 1.06 -21.70 17.34
CA GLN A 120 0.52 -23.05 17.56
C GLN A 120 0.83 -24.00 16.38
N ALA A 121 0.66 -23.55 15.14
CA ALA A 121 0.99 -24.36 13.97
C ALA A 121 2.49 -24.71 13.89
N ARG A 122 3.38 -23.85 14.42
CA ARG A 122 4.81 -24.18 14.54
C ARG A 122 5.06 -25.30 15.55
N GLN A 123 4.25 -25.43 16.59
CA GLN A 123 4.41 -26.44 17.63
C GLN A 123 3.68 -27.75 17.33
N ASP A 124 2.53 -27.69 16.66
CA ASP A 124 1.67 -28.84 16.37
C ASP A 124 1.57 -29.10 14.85
N PRO A 125 2.22 -30.17 14.34
CA PRO A 125 2.12 -30.56 12.95
C PRO A 125 0.69 -30.82 12.43
N SER A 126 -0.26 -31.17 13.30
CA SER A 126 -1.65 -31.41 12.91
C SER A 126 -2.38 -30.15 12.47
N LEU A 127 -1.89 -28.98 12.88
CA LEU A 127 -2.43 -27.66 12.53
C LEU A 127 -1.75 -27.05 11.29
N ARG A 128 -0.84 -27.78 10.63
CA ARG A 128 -0.09 -27.28 9.47
C ARG A 128 -0.78 -27.61 8.16
N ALA A 129 -0.82 -26.65 7.25
CA ALA A 129 -1.11 -26.91 5.85
C ALA A 129 0.00 -27.77 5.22
N LYS A 130 -0.35 -28.54 4.18
CA LYS A 130 0.63 -29.30 3.41
C LYS A 130 1.58 -28.33 2.70
N GLY A 131 2.88 -28.60 2.77
CA GLY A 131 3.92 -27.81 2.14
C GLY A 131 5.09 -28.68 1.69
N PHE A 132 5.99 -28.09 0.91
CA PHE A 132 7.23 -28.76 0.51
C PHE A 132 8.24 -28.81 1.66
N PRO A 133 9.17 -29.79 1.68
CA PRO A 133 10.29 -29.78 2.61
C PRO A 133 11.06 -28.46 2.54
N GLY A 134 11.30 -27.81 3.69
CA GLY A 134 11.99 -26.53 3.78
C GLY A 134 11.14 -25.29 3.47
N ALA A 135 9.86 -25.45 3.09
CA ALA A 135 8.94 -24.33 2.94
C ALA A 135 8.53 -23.74 4.30
N PRO A 136 8.13 -22.46 4.36
CA PRO A 136 7.56 -21.86 5.57
C PRO A 136 6.35 -22.65 6.09
N ILE A 137 6.19 -22.68 7.42
CA ILE A 137 5.06 -23.34 8.07
C ILE A 137 3.83 -22.42 7.99
N PHE A 138 2.79 -22.90 7.32
CA PHE A 138 1.49 -22.24 7.27
C PHE A 138 0.45 -23.02 8.09
N PRO A 139 -0.41 -22.34 8.87
CA PRO A 139 -1.55 -22.98 9.52
C PRO A 139 -2.57 -23.52 8.51
N LEU A 140 -3.40 -24.49 8.93
CA LEU A 140 -4.57 -24.92 8.17
C LEU A 140 -5.48 -23.71 7.87
N HIS A 141 -5.94 -23.60 6.62
CA HIS A 141 -6.75 -22.45 6.16
C HIS A 141 -8.06 -22.27 6.96
N THR A 142 -8.59 -23.34 7.55
CA THR A 142 -9.79 -23.30 8.42
C THR A 142 -9.57 -22.52 9.72
N LEU A 143 -8.31 -22.24 10.08
CA LEU A 143 -7.93 -21.45 11.26
C LEU A 143 -7.72 -19.96 10.95
N ALA A 144 -7.95 -19.54 9.70
CA ALA A 144 -7.76 -18.15 9.28
C ALA A 144 -8.70 -17.21 10.06
N ALA A 145 -8.15 -16.11 10.55
CA ALA A 145 -8.94 -15.05 11.17
C ALA A 145 -9.73 -14.28 10.10
N LEU A 146 -9.12 -14.07 8.93
CA LEU A 146 -9.67 -13.37 7.77
C LEU A 146 -8.89 -13.78 6.50
N ALA A 147 -9.29 -13.30 5.34
CA ALA A 147 -8.54 -13.49 4.10
C ALA A 147 -8.33 -12.17 3.37
N VAL A 148 -7.43 -12.16 2.39
CA VAL A 148 -7.25 -11.03 1.46
C VAL A 148 -7.17 -11.56 0.03
N HIS A 149 -7.88 -10.91 -0.88
CA HIS A 149 -7.73 -11.09 -2.31
C HIS A 149 -6.82 -9.97 -2.84
N VAL A 150 -5.71 -10.35 -3.44
CA VAL A 150 -4.74 -9.42 -4.05
C VAL A 150 -5.11 -9.23 -5.51
N TRP A 151 -5.07 -8.00 -6.00
CA TRP A 151 -5.35 -7.69 -7.39
C TRP A 151 -4.28 -6.75 -7.94
N PRO A 152 -3.94 -6.89 -9.24
CA PRO A 152 -3.10 -5.89 -9.89
C PRO A 152 -3.92 -4.61 -10.10
N SER A 153 -3.24 -3.48 -10.01
CA SER A 153 -3.82 -2.17 -10.21
C SER A 153 -2.75 -1.25 -10.82
N LEU A 154 -2.99 0.06 -10.93
CA LEU A 154 -2.14 0.97 -11.69
C LEU A 154 -1.77 2.21 -10.87
N HIS A 155 -0.53 2.67 -11.03
CA HIS A 155 -0.13 3.98 -10.54
C HIS A 155 -0.88 5.08 -11.32
N CYS A 156 -1.17 6.21 -10.68
CA CYS A 156 -1.65 7.39 -11.39
C CYS A 156 -0.61 7.89 -12.41
N LEU A 157 -1.02 8.72 -13.35
CA LEU A 157 -0.10 9.41 -14.26
C LEU A 157 0.10 10.86 -13.81
N MET A 158 1.14 11.53 -14.32
CA MET A 158 1.33 12.95 -14.10
C MET A 158 0.84 13.75 -15.31
N PRO A 159 0.10 14.86 -15.12
CA PRO A 159 -0.17 15.82 -16.17
C PRO A 159 1.13 16.36 -16.79
N ALA A 160 1.17 16.53 -18.11
CA ALA A 160 2.40 16.95 -18.80
C ALA A 160 2.85 18.37 -18.40
N ASP A 161 1.91 19.24 -18.05
CA ASP A 161 2.11 20.62 -17.65
C ASP A 161 2.53 20.78 -16.19
N HIS A 162 2.52 19.71 -15.38
CA HIS A 162 2.96 19.67 -13.98
C HIS A 162 2.58 20.93 -13.18
N PRO A 163 1.28 21.21 -13.01
CA PRO A 163 0.85 22.40 -12.29
C PRO A 163 1.24 22.30 -10.80
N ASP A 164 1.42 23.46 -10.16
CA ASP A 164 1.69 23.53 -8.71
C ASP A 164 0.56 22.90 -7.87
N VAL A 165 -0.67 22.94 -8.39
CA VAL A 165 -1.85 22.32 -7.79
C VAL A 165 -2.56 21.49 -8.86
N ILE A 166 -2.77 20.20 -8.56
CA ILE A 166 -3.59 19.31 -9.39
C ILE A 166 -5.01 19.31 -8.81
N ASP A 167 -5.88 20.14 -9.37
CA ASP A 167 -7.29 20.17 -8.99
C ASP A 167 -8.00 18.95 -9.58
N THR A 168 -8.65 18.17 -8.72
CA THR A 168 -9.37 16.93 -9.08
C THR A 168 -10.54 17.15 -10.03
N ALA A 169 -11.04 18.39 -10.16
CA ALA A 169 -12.07 18.78 -11.12
C ALA A 169 -11.50 19.14 -12.51
N THR A 170 -10.18 19.34 -12.62
CA THR A 170 -9.54 19.67 -13.91
C THR A 170 -9.67 18.52 -14.88
N VAL A 171 -10.15 18.81 -16.08
CA VAL A 171 -10.33 17.84 -17.15
C VAL A 171 -9.07 17.80 -18.02
N TYR A 172 -8.48 16.62 -18.13
CA TYR A 172 -7.38 16.34 -19.05
C TYR A 172 -7.86 15.41 -20.16
N THR A 173 -7.54 15.72 -21.42
CA THR A 173 -7.92 14.91 -22.58
C THR A 173 -6.72 14.59 -23.46
N GLY A 174 -6.73 13.41 -24.06
CA GLY A 174 -5.67 12.90 -24.90
C GLY A 174 -4.44 12.45 -24.11
N SER A 175 -3.48 11.85 -24.80
CA SER A 175 -2.19 11.46 -24.26
C SER A 175 -1.09 12.39 -24.79
N ALA A 176 -0.06 12.68 -23.98
CA ALA A 176 1.08 13.47 -24.45
C ALA A 176 1.78 12.78 -25.64
N THR A 177 1.85 11.45 -25.61
CA THR A 177 2.27 10.62 -26.74
C THR A 177 1.43 9.34 -26.79
N PRO A 178 1.39 8.61 -27.92
CA PRO A 178 0.74 7.30 -27.99
C PRO A 178 1.31 6.24 -27.03
N TYR A 179 2.45 6.52 -26.39
CA TYR A 179 3.16 5.63 -25.48
C TYR A 179 3.07 6.07 -24.01
N SER A 180 2.31 7.12 -23.70
CA SER A 180 2.15 7.58 -22.32
C SER A 180 1.59 6.48 -21.41
N CYS A 181 2.34 6.10 -20.38
CA CYS A 181 2.02 4.97 -19.50
C CYS A 181 2.81 5.03 -18.18
N SER A 182 2.68 4.01 -17.33
CA SER A 182 3.39 3.94 -16.03
C SER A 182 4.93 3.96 -16.15
N LEU A 183 5.49 3.71 -17.33
CA LEU A 183 6.93 3.88 -17.56
C LEU A 183 7.36 5.34 -17.36
N ASP A 184 6.52 6.30 -17.71
CA ASP A 184 6.78 7.72 -17.52
C ASP A 184 6.95 8.05 -16.03
N ILE A 185 6.19 7.40 -15.14
CA ILE A 185 6.33 7.53 -13.69
C ILE A 185 7.68 6.98 -13.24
N THR A 186 8.05 5.77 -13.68
CA THR A 186 9.35 5.18 -13.32
C THR A 186 10.52 6.06 -13.78
N PHE A 187 10.44 6.61 -14.99
CA PHE A 187 11.45 7.53 -15.52
C PHE A 187 11.46 8.86 -14.75
N GLY A 188 10.29 9.44 -14.47
CA GLY A 188 10.14 10.66 -13.69
C GLY A 188 10.71 10.51 -12.27
N MET A 189 10.45 9.37 -11.62
CA MET A 189 11.04 9.04 -10.33
C MET A 189 12.57 8.94 -10.41
N LYS A 190 13.09 8.14 -11.34
CA LYS A 190 14.53 7.85 -11.44
C LYS A 190 15.36 9.06 -11.89
N HIS A 191 14.86 9.80 -12.86
CA HIS A 191 15.63 10.82 -13.56
C HIS A 191 15.21 12.25 -13.19
N GLY A 192 14.04 12.43 -12.58
CA GLY A 192 13.52 13.70 -12.10
C GLY A 192 13.53 13.77 -10.57
N LEU A 193 12.43 13.34 -9.93
CA LEU A 193 12.15 13.62 -8.52
C LEU A 193 13.28 13.15 -7.57
N LEU A 194 13.78 11.93 -7.72
CA LEU A 194 14.87 11.43 -6.85
C LEU A 194 16.24 12.05 -7.15
N ARG A 195 16.35 12.86 -8.20
CA ARG A 195 17.56 13.62 -8.56
C ARG A 195 17.37 15.13 -8.36
N LEU A 196 16.32 15.55 -7.63
CA LEU A 196 16.00 16.96 -7.45
C LEU A 196 17.18 17.79 -6.95
N GLY A 197 17.98 17.25 -6.01
CA GLY A 197 19.17 17.94 -5.50
C GLY A 197 20.33 18.09 -6.51
N GLU A 198 20.33 17.33 -7.60
CA GLU A 198 21.26 17.49 -8.72
C GLU A 198 20.73 18.44 -9.79
N LEU A 199 19.41 18.49 -9.94
CA LEU A 199 18.73 19.22 -11.01
C LEU A 199 18.40 20.68 -10.66
N VAL A 200 18.22 20.98 -9.37
CA VAL A 200 17.82 22.30 -8.89
C VAL A 200 18.96 22.91 -8.07
N PRO A 201 19.46 24.11 -8.45
CA PRO A 201 20.49 24.80 -7.69
C PRO A 201 20.08 25.02 -6.22
N PRO A 202 21.01 24.86 -5.25
CA PRO A 202 20.69 24.93 -3.82
C PRO A 202 19.95 26.21 -3.40
N GLU A 203 20.25 27.35 -4.03
CA GLU A 203 19.64 28.64 -3.78
C GLU A 203 18.18 28.76 -4.26
N LYS A 204 17.72 27.84 -5.10
CA LYS A 204 16.34 27.77 -5.61
C LYS A 204 15.47 26.76 -4.88
N LEU A 205 16.07 25.91 -4.04
CA LEU A 205 15.32 24.94 -3.26
C LEU A 205 14.50 25.66 -2.18
N HIS A 206 13.25 25.26 -2.00
CA HIS A 206 12.48 25.64 -0.80
C HIS A 206 12.62 24.58 0.30
N ASP A 207 12.15 24.88 1.52
CA ASP A 207 12.34 24.00 2.69
C ASP A 207 11.73 22.61 2.49
N GLY A 208 10.55 22.55 1.86
CA GLY A 208 9.92 21.31 1.37
C GLY A 208 10.86 20.42 0.56
N GLN A 209 11.48 20.99 -0.48
CA GLN A 209 12.38 20.25 -1.35
C GLN A 209 13.67 19.84 -0.64
N ARG A 210 14.25 20.71 0.21
CA ARG A 210 15.42 20.36 1.02
C ARG A 210 15.14 19.16 1.93
N SER A 211 14.02 19.23 2.66
CA SER A 211 13.57 18.16 3.56
C SER A 211 13.31 16.85 2.82
N PHE A 212 12.68 16.92 1.65
CA PHE A 212 12.48 15.77 0.78
C PHE A 212 13.81 15.17 0.28
N ILE A 213 14.76 16.00 -0.20
CA ILE A 213 16.07 15.56 -0.67
C ILE A 213 16.83 14.85 0.46
N GLU A 214 16.85 15.42 1.67
CA GLU A 214 17.46 14.79 2.84
C GLU A 214 16.84 13.40 3.11
N TYR A 215 15.51 13.33 3.09
CA TYR A 215 14.76 12.09 3.28
C TYR A 215 15.14 11.01 2.26
N VAL A 216 15.05 11.31 0.96
CA VAL A 216 15.31 10.30 -0.09
C VAL A 216 16.79 9.97 -0.26
N SER A 217 17.69 10.80 0.26
CA SER A 217 19.14 10.55 0.22
C SER A 217 19.58 9.50 1.24
N ASP A 218 18.88 9.35 2.37
CA ASP A 218 19.17 8.29 3.35
C ASP A 218 18.56 6.95 2.92
N ARG A 219 19.17 6.32 1.90
CA ARG A 219 18.75 5.02 1.36
C ARG A 219 19.01 3.83 2.29
N LYS A 220 19.74 4.05 3.39
CA LYS A 220 19.94 3.02 4.42
C LYS A 220 18.75 2.99 5.37
N ARG A 221 18.23 4.15 5.75
CA ARG A 221 17.04 4.27 6.60
C ARG A 221 15.73 4.15 5.82
N ASN A 222 15.70 4.71 4.61
CA ASN A 222 14.52 4.79 3.76
C ASN A 222 14.69 3.85 2.56
N VAL A 223 14.16 2.64 2.73
CA VAL A 223 14.23 1.56 1.74
C VAL A 223 13.07 1.70 0.75
N PHE A 224 13.40 1.95 -0.52
CA PHE A 224 12.45 2.10 -1.63
C PHE A 224 13.15 1.89 -2.97
N SER A 225 12.37 1.84 -4.05
CA SER A 225 12.83 1.81 -5.44
C SER A 225 12.27 2.99 -6.24
N HIS A 226 12.91 3.29 -7.37
CA HIS A 226 12.36 4.22 -8.38
C HIS A 226 11.38 3.51 -9.32
N CYS A 227 11.49 2.18 -9.44
CA CYS A 227 10.52 1.34 -10.12
C CYS A 227 9.44 0.97 -9.11
N ASP A 228 8.16 1.15 -9.47
CA ASP A 228 7.07 0.76 -8.56
C ASP A 228 7.02 -0.77 -8.36
N GLY A 229 7.39 -1.54 -9.39
CA GLY A 229 7.29 -3.00 -9.44
C GLY A 229 5.89 -3.52 -9.84
N GLY A 230 4.99 -2.62 -10.24
CA GLY A 230 3.56 -2.86 -10.42
C GLY A 230 2.76 -2.57 -9.15
N GLN A 231 1.70 -1.78 -9.30
CA GLN A 231 0.83 -1.39 -8.19
C GLN A 231 -0.16 -2.52 -7.86
N LEU A 232 -0.43 -2.73 -6.58
CA LEU A 232 -1.37 -3.73 -6.07
C LEU A 232 -2.51 -3.07 -5.29
N MET A 233 -3.69 -3.67 -5.36
CA MET A 233 -4.82 -3.37 -4.48
C MET A 233 -5.23 -4.63 -3.69
N PHE A 234 -5.72 -4.42 -2.48
CA PHE A 234 -5.97 -5.49 -1.53
C PHE A 234 -7.41 -5.43 -1.04
N ASN A 235 -8.18 -6.50 -1.28
CA ASN A 235 -9.55 -6.63 -0.81
C ASN A 235 -9.62 -7.61 0.37
N PHE A 236 -9.70 -7.08 1.59
CA PHE A 236 -9.71 -7.82 2.84
C PHE A 236 -11.11 -8.34 3.14
N LEU A 237 -11.25 -9.66 3.30
CA LEU A 237 -12.50 -10.34 3.62
C LEU A 237 -12.59 -10.61 5.12
N ILE A 238 -13.39 -9.81 5.80
CA ILE A 238 -13.49 -9.74 7.26
C ILE A 238 -14.89 -10.25 7.66
N GLY A 239 -15.02 -11.58 7.79
CA GLY A 239 -16.33 -12.20 8.02
C GLY A 239 -17.22 -12.09 6.79
N ASP A 240 -18.37 -11.44 6.93
CA ASP A 240 -19.34 -11.17 5.86
C ASP A 240 -19.08 -9.85 5.12
N LYS A 241 -18.07 -9.07 5.55
CA LYS A 241 -17.72 -7.77 4.96
C LYS A 241 -16.42 -7.79 4.20
N ALA A 242 -16.27 -6.85 3.28
CA ALA A 242 -15.05 -6.62 2.52
C ALA A 242 -14.56 -5.17 2.61
N LEU A 243 -13.24 -4.99 2.77
CA LEU A 243 -12.56 -3.69 2.74
C LEU A 243 -11.53 -3.70 1.61
N LEU A 244 -11.71 -2.85 0.61
CA LEU A 244 -10.72 -2.63 -0.45
C LEU A 244 -9.79 -1.48 -0.08
N TRP A 245 -8.51 -1.64 -0.37
CA TRP A 245 -7.54 -0.56 -0.36
C TRP A 245 -6.78 -0.49 -1.69
N SER A 246 -6.81 0.68 -2.32
CA SER A 246 -6.00 1.05 -3.49
C SER A 246 -5.24 2.34 -3.21
N ALA A 247 -3.92 2.30 -3.46
CA ALA A 247 -3.00 3.38 -3.09
C ALA A 247 -2.74 4.40 -4.21
N HIS A 248 -3.35 4.24 -5.39
CA HIS A 248 -3.29 5.23 -6.47
C HIS A 248 -4.58 5.30 -7.29
N LEU A 249 -4.71 6.40 -8.03
CA LEU A 249 -5.81 6.64 -8.98
C LEU A 249 -5.51 5.96 -10.32
N GLY A 250 -5.58 4.64 -10.33
CA GLY A 250 -5.39 3.86 -11.54
C GLY A 250 -5.92 2.45 -11.38
N ALA A 251 -6.60 1.95 -12.41
CA ALA A 251 -7.22 0.64 -12.33
C ALA A 251 -7.42 -0.02 -13.70
N TYR A 252 -7.55 -1.34 -13.65
CA TYR A 252 -8.08 -2.13 -14.76
C TYR A 252 -9.60 -2.24 -14.62
N GLU A 253 -10.35 -1.74 -15.60
CA GLU A 253 -11.81 -1.70 -15.58
C GLU A 253 -12.44 -3.08 -15.36
N GLY A 254 -11.95 -4.09 -16.09
CA GLY A 254 -12.44 -5.46 -15.97
C GLY A 254 -12.27 -6.01 -14.55
N ILE A 255 -11.13 -5.74 -13.92
CA ILE A 255 -10.87 -6.18 -12.55
C ILE A 255 -11.82 -5.48 -11.58
N MET A 256 -11.97 -4.16 -11.68
CA MET A 256 -12.87 -3.40 -10.80
C MET A 256 -14.32 -3.89 -10.92
N LYS A 257 -14.79 -4.12 -12.15
CA LYS A 257 -16.15 -4.60 -12.43
C LYS A 257 -16.38 -6.06 -12.02
N ASP A 258 -15.39 -6.94 -12.19
CA ASP A 258 -15.55 -8.37 -11.94
C ASP A 258 -15.10 -8.79 -10.53
N MET A 259 -14.46 -7.89 -9.78
CA MET A 259 -14.02 -8.16 -8.40
C MET A 259 -15.17 -8.71 -7.55
N GLN A 260 -14.92 -9.85 -6.91
CA GLN A 260 -15.82 -10.46 -5.94
C GLN A 260 -15.07 -10.96 -4.69
N PRO A 261 -15.67 -10.81 -3.49
CA PRO A 261 -16.87 -10.00 -3.23
C PRO A 261 -16.59 -8.51 -3.45
N LYS A 262 -17.64 -7.74 -3.70
CA LYS A 262 -17.55 -6.27 -3.74
C LYS A 262 -17.24 -5.73 -2.34
N PRO A 263 -16.42 -4.67 -2.23
CA PRO A 263 -16.12 -4.07 -0.94
C PRO A 263 -17.32 -3.31 -0.36
N ASP A 264 -17.55 -3.46 0.93
CA ASP A 264 -18.47 -2.61 1.70
C ASP A 264 -17.84 -1.25 2.03
N VAL A 265 -16.51 -1.25 2.20
CA VAL A 265 -15.68 -0.08 2.47
C VAL A 265 -14.55 -0.02 1.45
N ALA A 266 -14.35 1.11 0.79
CA ALA A 266 -13.22 1.32 -0.11
C ALA A 266 -12.34 2.47 0.37
N ILE A 267 -11.04 2.22 0.53
CA ILE A 267 -10.01 3.23 0.71
C ILE A 267 -9.39 3.48 -0.66
N LEU A 268 -9.58 4.66 -1.22
CA LEU A 268 -9.15 5.02 -2.56
C LEU A 268 -8.25 6.26 -2.51
N ALA A 269 -7.00 6.10 -2.91
CA ALA A 269 -6.07 7.21 -3.05
C ALA A 269 -6.33 8.03 -4.31
N ILE A 270 -6.35 9.35 -4.18
CA ILE A 270 -6.53 10.28 -5.29
C ILE A 270 -5.25 11.08 -5.48
N ALA A 271 -4.52 10.79 -6.56
CA ALA A 271 -3.41 11.62 -7.01
C ALA A 271 -3.33 11.69 -8.52
N GLY A 272 -2.71 12.77 -8.99
CA GLY A 272 -2.37 12.95 -10.39
C GLY A 272 -3.57 12.81 -11.33
N ARG A 273 -3.27 12.30 -12.52
CA ARG A 273 -4.24 11.97 -13.57
C ARG A 273 -4.54 10.47 -13.54
N ALA A 274 -5.82 10.14 -13.65
CA ALA A 274 -6.27 8.75 -13.63
C ALA A 274 -5.63 7.89 -14.74
N ASN A 275 -5.27 6.66 -14.38
CA ASN A 275 -4.73 5.64 -15.29
C ASN A 275 -5.76 4.52 -15.53
N LEU A 276 -6.44 4.54 -16.67
CA LEU A 276 -7.45 3.55 -17.03
C LEU A 276 -6.88 2.53 -18.01
N ASN A 277 -6.78 1.27 -17.58
CA ASN A 277 -6.30 0.17 -18.44
C ASN A 277 -4.92 0.47 -19.08
N GLY A 278 -4.04 1.16 -18.33
CA GLY A 278 -2.69 1.53 -18.76
C GLY A 278 -2.62 2.79 -19.64
N ARG A 279 -3.71 3.57 -19.74
CA ARG A 279 -3.76 4.80 -20.53
C ARG A 279 -4.25 5.99 -19.70
N PRO A 280 -3.82 7.22 -20.01
CA PRO A 280 -4.39 8.40 -19.39
C PRO A 280 -5.91 8.45 -19.62
N PHE A 281 -6.69 8.61 -18.56
CA PHE A 281 -8.13 8.77 -18.65
C PHE A 281 -8.46 10.15 -19.25
N ASP A 282 -9.45 10.17 -20.15
CA ASP A 282 -10.01 11.41 -20.72
C ASP A 282 -11.13 11.91 -19.81
N GLY A 283 -10.77 12.85 -18.95
CA GLY A 283 -11.64 13.37 -17.91
C GLY A 283 -10.85 13.92 -16.74
N SER A 284 -11.58 14.19 -15.66
CA SER A 284 -11.03 14.64 -14.39
C SER A 284 -10.82 13.47 -13.43
N ALA A 285 -9.97 13.69 -12.41
CA ALA A 285 -9.76 12.70 -11.36
C ALA A 285 -11.06 12.38 -10.60
N ALA A 286 -11.89 13.40 -10.34
CA ALA A 286 -13.19 13.22 -9.69
C ALA A 286 -14.15 12.35 -10.52
N GLN A 287 -14.21 12.56 -11.83
CA GLN A 287 -15.01 11.71 -12.72
C GLN A 287 -14.54 10.25 -12.72
N PHE A 288 -13.23 10.02 -12.68
CA PHE A 288 -12.70 8.66 -12.60
C PHE A 288 -12.99 8.00 -11.25
N ALA A 289 -12.82 8.74 -10.15
CA ALA A 289 -13.12 8.25 -8.81
C ALA A 289 -14.59 7.80 -8.69
N VAL A 290 -15.55 8.54 -9.28
CA VAL A 290 -16.96 8.13 -9.35
C VAL A 290 -17.12 6.80 -10.10
N LYS A 291 -16.43 6.63 -11.23
CA LYS A 291 -16.46 5.36 -11.99
C LYS A 291 -15.93 4.19 -11.17
N GLU A 292 -14.84 4.36 -10.44
CA GLU A 292 -14.30 3.32 -9.58
C GLU A 292 -15.31 2.92 -8.50
N VAL A 293 -15.94 3.90 -7.84
CA VAL A 293 -17.00 3.64 -6.83
C VAL A 293 -18.17 2.87 -7.43
N GLU A 294 -18.63 3.23 -8.64
CA GLU A 294 -19.69 2.52 -9.35
C GLU A 294 -19.28 1.08 -9.70
N TRP A 295 -18.07 0.88 -10.27
CA TRP A 295 -17.56 -0.44 -10.63
C TRP A 295 -17.36 -1.35 -9.42
N LEU A 296 -17.03 -0.77 -8.27
CA LEU A 296 -16.94 -1.46 -6.99
C LEU A 296 -18.30 -1.76 -6.35
N GLY A 297 -19.42 -1.51 -7.05
CA GLY A 297 -20.75 -1.83 -6.55
C GLY A 297 -21.29 -0.82 -5.53
N SER A 298 -20.79 0.43 -5.58
CA SER A 298 -21.17 1.52 -4.66
C SER A 298 -20.99 1.15 -3.19
N PRO A 299 -19.74 0.99 -2.72
CA PRO A 299 -19.44 0.70 -1.31
C PRO A 299 -20.17 1.66 -0.38
N SER A 300 -20.70 1.14 0.73
CA SER A 300 -21.43 1.92 1.73
C SER A 300 -20.60 3.06 2.34
N LYS A 301 -19.27 2.94 2.29
CA LYS A 301 -18.32 3.96 2.73
C LYS A 301 -17.12 4.02 1.79
N VAL A 302 -16.77 5.23 1.40
CA VAL A 302 -15.53 5.53 0.67
C VAL A 302 -14.67 6.45 1.53
N ILE A 303 -13.39 6.11 1.66
CA ILE A 303 -12.37 6.88 2.37
C ILE A 303 -11.34 7.31 1.33
N TRP A 304 -11.23 8.61 1.11
CA TRP A 304 -10.19 9.16 0.24
C TRP A 304 -8.86 9.17 0.97
N ALA A 305 -7.76 8.94 0.25
CA ALA A 305 -6.41 8.88 0.81
C ALA A 305 -5.39 9.57 -0.11
N LEU A 306 -4.11 9.52 0.26
CA LEU A 306 -2.98 10.19 -0.42
C LEU A 306 -2.95 11.72 -0.22
N HIS A 307 -3.60 12.19 0.84
CA HIS A 307 -3.44 13.52 1.41
C HIS A 307 -2.67 13.44 2.74
N ASP A 308 -2.26 14.56 3.33
CA ASP A 308 -1.61 14.61 4.65
C ASP A 308 -2.31 15.55 5.64
N GLU A 309 -3.45 16.11 5.26
CA GLU A 309 -4.28 16.99 6.08
C GLU A 309 -5.58 16.27 6.49
N THR A 310 -5.97 16.36 7.76
CA THR A 310 -7.20 15.74 8.33
C THR A 310 -8.47 16.48 7.93
#